data_AF-A0A6V8NXS4-F1
#
_entry.id   AF-A0A6V8NXS4-F1
#
_cell.length_a   1.000
_cell.length_b   1.000
_cell.length_c   1.000
_cell.angle_alpha   90.00
_cell.angle_beta   90.00
_cell.angle_gamma   90.00
#
_symmetry.space_group_name_H-M   'P 1'
#
loop_
_entity.id
_entity.type
_entity.pdbx_description
1 polymer ?
#
loop_
_entity_poly.entity_id
_entity_poly.type
_entity_poly.pdbx_seq_one_letter_code
_entity_poly.pdbx_strand_id
1 'polypeptide(L)'
;HIPYVFTSVEGMGTDLVRKGAKAQWYVRNGGFVYGKVLSVCPLSWRYEERLGTEVVQAAVDCCFFPIYEVERGITTINYDPEERGKRIPAAEWLKMMGKTRHLTRPEHADILAAFEAEVERRWRRLKAMHEHPLL
;
A
#
# COMPACT_ATOMS: atom_id res chain seq x y z
N HIS A 1 -16.61 -2.07 14.60
CA HIS A 1 -15.33 -2.04 13.86
C HIS A 1 -14.37 -3.07 14.44
N ILE A 2 -13.48 -3.64 13.62
CA ILE A 2 -12.34 -4.43 14.10
C ILE A 2 -11.48 -3.52 15.00
N PRO A 3 -10.98 -3.98 16.16
CA PRO A 3 -10.20 -3.14 17.09
C PRO A 3 -9.00 -2.46 16.44
N TYR A 4 -8.24 -3.21 15.63
CA TYR A 4 -7.06 -2.69 14.97
C TYR A 4 -6.81 -3.38 13.62
N VAL A 5 -6.69 -2.57 12.58
CA VAL A 5 -6.30 -2.98 11.23
C VAL A 5 -5.07 -2.19 10.83
N PHE A 6 -4.12 -2.80 10.13
CA PHE A 6 -2.99 -2.07 9.58
C PHE A 6 -2.55 -2.62 8.23
N THR A 7 -1.95 -1.76 7.41
CA THR A 7 -1.16 -2.14 6.25
C THR A 7 0.30 -1.82 6.47
N SER A 8 1.19 -2.62 5.88
CA SER A 8 2.64 -2.37 5.88
C SER A 8 3.25 -3.04 4.66
N VAL A 9 4.51 -2.74 4.37
CA VAL A 9 5.25 -3.40 3.30
C VAL A 9 6.66 -3.81 3.72
N GLU A 10 7.24 -4.77 3.00
CA GLU A 10 8.67 -5.08 3.08
C GLU A 10 9.52 -3.86 2.69
N GLY A 11 10.42 -3.42 3.57
CA GLY A 11 11.21 -2.18 3.38
C GLY A 11 10.87 -1.08 4.39
N MET A 12 9.66 -1.09 4.97
CA MET A 12 9.29 -0.19 6.06
C MET A 12 9.48 -0.87 7.44
N GLY A 13 10.71 -1.30 7.74
CA GLY A 13 11.01 -2.12 8.92
C GLY A 13 10.58 -1.48 10.26
N THR A 14 10.85 -0.19 10.45
CA THR A 14 10.45 0.53 11.68
C THR A 14 8.93 0.64 11.81
N ASP A 15 8.22 0.84 10.70
CA ASP A 15 6.75 0.88 10.68
C ASP A 15 6.18 -0.49 11.07
N LEU A 16 6.66 -1.56 10.44
CA LEU A 16 6.21 -2.92 10.70
C LEU A 16 6.45 -3.35 12.16
N VAL A 17 7.59 -3.01 12.75
CA VAL A 17 7.89 -3.30 14.16
C VAL A 17 6.95 -2.55 15.10
N ARG A 18 6.71 -1.24 14.86
CA ARG A 18 5.78 -0.44 15.67
C ARG A 18 4.35 -0.99 15.60
N LYS A 19 3.88 -1.30 14.39
CA LYS A 19 2.56 -1.89 14.17
C LYS A 19 2.44 -3.28 14.77
N GLY A 20 3.51 -4.08 14.72
CA GLY A 20 3.60 -5.39 15.37
C GLY A 20 3.50 -5.32 16.90
N ALA A 21 4.19 -4.36 17.53
CA ALA A 21 4.08 -4.14 18.98
C ALA A 21 2.65 -3.72 19.39
N LYS A 22 2.04 -2.81 18.63
CA LYS A 22 0.65 -2.39 18.84
C LYS A 22 -0.34 -3.53 18.63
N ALA A 23 -0.16 -4.32 17.57
CA ALA A 23 -0.95 -5.53 17.32
C ALA A 23 -0.85 -6.52 18.48
N GLN A 24 0.37 -6.79 18.97
CA GLN A 24 0.59 -7.67 20.11
C GLN A 24 -0.13 -7.17 21.37
N TRP A 25 -0.11 -5.86 21.63
CA TRP A 25 -0.85 -5.28 22.75
C TRP A 25 -2.36 -5.55 22.61
N TYR A 26 -2.96 -5.30 21.44
CA TYR A 26 -4.38 -5.58 21.22
C TYR A 26 -4.74 -7.05 21.44
N VAL A 27 -3.96 -7.97 20.87
CA VAL A 27 -4.19 -9.41 21.02
C VAL A 27 -4.09 -9.86 22.48
N ARG A 28 -3.10 -9.35 23.23
CA ARG A 28 -2.93 -9.66 24.66
C ARG A 28 -4.09 -9.15 25.53
N ASN A 29 -4.80 -8.13 25.06
CA ASN A 29 -5.99 -7.58 25.72
C ASN A 29 -7.30 -8.14 25.14
N GLY A 30 -7.26 -9.29 24.45
CA GLY A 30 -8.45 -9.97 23.90
C GLY A 30 -9.01 -9.35 22.62
N GLY A 31 -8.29 -8.43 21.98
CA GLY A 31 -8.69 -7.79 20.73
C GLY A 31 -8.30 -8.58 19.48
N PHE A 32 -9.16 -8.56 18.46
CA PHE A 32 -8.80 -9.04 17.12
C PHE A 32 -8.00 -8.00 16.35
N VAL A 33 -6.97 -8.45 15.63
CA VAL A 33 -6.14 -7.62 14.76
C VAL A 33 -6.07 -8.22 13.37
N TYR A 34 -6.18 -7.37 12.34
CA TYR A 34 -5.91 -7.76 10.96
C TYR A 34 -4.76 -6.93 10.38
N GLY A 35 -3.68 -7.61 10.00
CA GLY A 35 -2.53 -7.00 9.32
C GLY A 35 -2.46 -7.45 7.87
N LYS A 36 -2.38 -6.50 6.93
CA LYS A 36 -2.14 -6.78 5.51
C LYS A 36 -0.74 -6.28 5.14
N VAL A 37 0.18 -7.22 4.91
CA VAL A 37 1.57 -6.88 4.57
C VAL A 37 1.84 -7.22 3.11
N LEU A 38 2.35 -6.25 2.34
CA LEU A 38 2.82 -6.51 0.97
C LEU A 38 4.24 -7.07 1.02
N SER A 39 4.39 -8.24 0.42
CA SER A 39 5.67 -8.93 0.24
C SER A 39 5.91 -9.12 -1.25
N VAL A 40 7.15 -8.87 -1.69
CA VAL A 40 7.54 -9.11 -3.09
C VAL A 40 7.98 -10.55 -3.28
N CYS A 41 7.58 -11.13 -4.41
CA CYS A 41 8.02 -12.45 -4.83
C CYS A 41 8.72 -12.35 -6.20
N PRO A 42 10.07 -12.40 -6.26
CA PRO A 42 10.82 -12.19 -7.50
C PRO A 42 10.44 -13.19 -8.59
N LEU A 43 10.16 -14.45 -8.19
CA LEU A 43 9.72 -15.51 -9.11
C LEU A 43 8.38 -15.20 -9.78
N SER A 44 7.40 -14.77 -8.99
CA SER A 44 6.04 -14.51 -9.49
C SER A 44 5.97 -13.23 -10.30
N TRP A 45 6.63 -12.17 -9.82
CA TRP A 45 6.55 -10.83 -10.41
C TRP A 45 7.58 -10.63 -11.53
N ARG A 46 8.56 -11.54 -11.64
CA ARG A 46 9.61 -11.54 -12.66
C ARG A 46 10.40 -10.23 -12.66
N TYR A 47 10.89 -9.84 -11.49
CA TYR A 47 11.78 -8.69 -11.31
C TYR A 47 13.15 -9.16 -10.79
N GLU A 48 14.17 -8.33 -10.91
CA GLU A 48 15.52 -8.64 -10.43
C GLU A 48 15.60 -8.52 -8.90
N GLU A 49 16.01 -9.58 -8.20
CA GLU A 49 15.91 -9.69 -6.74
C GLU A 49 16.45 -8.47 -5.95
N ARG A 50 17.57 -7.88 -6.41
CA ARG A 50 18.17 -6.68 -5.81
C ARG A 50 17.25 -5.46 -5.76
N LEU A 51 16.21 -5.41 -6.60
CA LEU A 51 15.26 -4.30 -6.69
C LEU A 51 14.04 -4.47 -5.76
N GLY A 52 14.00 -5.52 -4.91
CA GLY A 52 12.82 -5.84 -4.10
C GLY A 52 12.27 -4.65 -3.31
N THR A 53 13.14 -3.97 -2.55
CA THR A 53 12.75 -2.78 -1.77
C THR A 53 12.23 -1.64 -2.65
N GLU A 54 12.83 -1.42 -3.83
CA GLU A 54 12.40 -0.38 -4.76
C GLU A 54 11.03 -0.70 -5.37
N VAL A 55 10.80 -1.96 -5.75
CA VAL A 55 9.51 -2.42 -6.29
C VAL A 55 8.39 -2.26 -5.26
N VAL A 56 8.68 -2.59 -4.00
CA VAL A 56 7.70 -2.42 -2.92
C VAL A 56 7.45 -0.95 -2.61
N GLN A 57 8.50 -0.13 -2.54
CA GLN A 57 8.37 1.30 -2.29
C GLN A 57 7.57 1.98 -3.41
N ALA A 58 7.79 1.59 -4.67
CA ALA A 58 7.01 2.08 -5.80
C ALA A 58 5.51 1.71 -5.70
N ALA A 59 5.15 0.55 -5.13
CA ALA A 59 3.76 0.17 -4.87
C ALA A 59 3.09 1.10 -3.85
N VAL A 60 3.84 1.57 -2.85
CA VAL A 60 3.39 2.57 -1.87
C VAL A 60 3.32 3.94 -2.51
N ASP A 61 4.37 4.34 -3.22
CA ASP A 61 4.51 5.68 -3.82
C ASP A 61 3.46 5.94 -4.90
N CYS A 62 3.01 4.93 -5.65
CA CYS A 62 1.88 5.07 -6.58
C CYS A 62 0.50 4.93 -5.92
N CYS A 63 0.43 4.72 -4.60
CA CYS A 63 -0.79 4.47 -3.83
C CYS A 63 -1.58 3.21 -4.19
N PHE A 64 -0.98 2.29 -4.96
CA PHE A 64 -1.56 0.96 -5.17
C PHE A 64 -1.70 0.21 -3.84
N PHE A 65 -0.70 0.34 -2.96
CA PHE A 65 -0.69 -0.23 -1.62
C PHE A 65 -0.40 0.85 -0.56
N PRO A 66 -1.42 1.59 -0.11
CA PRO A 66 -1.23 2.66 0.86
C PRO A 66 -0.89 2.11 2.26
N ILE A 67 -0.14 2.88 3.04
CA ILE A 67 0.28 2.55 4.41
C ILE A 67 -0.55 3.32 5.42
N TYR A 68 -1.42 2.60 6.13
CA TYR A 68 -2.37 3.19 7.06
C TYR A 68 -2.72 2.23 8.19
N GLU A 69 -3.34 2.78 9.23
CA GLU A 69 -3.95 2.06 10.34
C GLU A 69 -5.43 2.43 10.43
N VAL A 70 -6.26 1.49 10.88
CA VAL A 70 -7.62 1.77 11.36
C VAL A 70 -7.70 1.27 12.79
N GLU A 71 -7.81 2.19 13.72
CA GLU A 71 -7.89 1.88 15.15
C GLU A 71 -9.25 2.28 15.67
N ARG A 72 -10.04 1.29 16.12
CA ARG A 72 -11.40 1.48 16.63
C ARG A 72 -12.31 2.30 15.70
N GLY A 73 -12.10 2.17 14.39
CA GLY A 73 -12.85 2.87 13.35
C GLY A 73 -12.21 4.17 12.85
N ILE A 74 -11.17 4.68 13.51
CA ILE A 74 -10.47 5.91 13.10
C ILE A 74 -9.33 5.56 12.15
N THR A 75 -9.30 6.19 10.98
CA THR A 75 -8.31 5.93 9.93
C THR A 75 -7.14 6.91 10.04
N THR A 76 -5.92 6.38 10.04
CA THR A 76 -4.67 7.15 10.04
C THR A 76 -3.79 6.73 8.89
N ILE A 77 -3.54 7.62 7.92
CA ILE A 77 -2.49 7.40 6.91
C ILE A 77 -1.13 7.63 7.58
N ASN A 78 -0.23 6.64 7.52
CA ASN A 78 1.10 6.76 8.11
C ASN A 78 2.15 7.27 7.09
N TYR A 79 1.88 7.12 5.80
CA TYR A 79 2.74 7.56 4.72
C TYR A 79 1.90 8.16 3.59
N ASP A 80 2.06 9.46 3.37
CA ASP A 80 1.50 10.18 2.23
C ASP A 80 2.61 10.44 1.18
N PRO A 81 2.55 9.82 -0.01
CA PRO A 81 3.54 10.07 -1.07
C PRO A 81 3.48 11.47 -1.67
N GLU A 82 2.32 12.15 -1.62
CA GLU A 82 2.13 13.50 -2.16
C GLU A 82 2.85 14.53 -1.29
N GLU A 83 2.64 14.46 0.03
CA GLU A 83 3.32 15.34 1.00
C GLU A 83 4.84 15.19 0.98
N ARG A 84 5.32 13.99 0.63
CA ARG A 84 6.75 13.66 0.56
C ARG A 84 7.40 13.95 -0.80
N GLY A 85 6.61 14.39 -1.80
CA GLY A 85 7.10 14.58 -3.17
C GLY A 85 7.59 13.28 -3.81
N LYS A 86 6.99 12.14 -3.44
CA LYS A 86 7.34 10.79 -3.91
C LYS A 86 6.26 10.17 -4.79
N ARG A 87 5.11 10.82 -4.97
CA ARG A 87 4.01 10.28 -5.79
C ARG A 87 4.46 10.00 -7.22
N ILE A 88 4.25 8.77 -7.69
CA ILE A 88 4.51 8.34 -9.07
C ILE A 88 3.24 7.77 -9.71
N PRO A 89 3.14 7.75 -11.06
CA PRO A 89 2.08 7.01 -11.76
C PRO A 89 2.17 5.51 -11.49
N ALA A 90 1.03 4.82 -11.46
CA ALA A 90 1.02 3.38 -11.21
C ALA A 90 1.65 2.61 -12.39
N ALA A 91 1.61 3.19 -13.60
CA ALA A 91 2.36 2.69 -14.75
C ALA A 91 3.86 2.50 -14.48
N GLU A 92 4.51 3.38 -13.70
CA GLU A 92 5.94 3.26 -13.39
C GLU A 92 6.23 2.02 -12.56
N TRP A 93 5.39 1.72 -11.56
CA TRP A 93 5.48 0.48 -10.79
C TRP A 93 5.22 -0.76 -11.65
N LEU A 94 4.20 -0.74 -12.52
CA LEU A 94 3.87 -1.85 -13.41
C LEU A 94 5.01 -2.20 -14.39
N LYS A 95 5.81 -1.20 -14.82
CA LYS A 95 6.98 -1.41 -15.70
C LYS A 95 8.11 -2.18 -15.03
N MET A 96 8.22 -2.11 -13.70
CA MET A 96 9.30 -2.76 -12.94
C MET A 96 9.17 -4.29 -12.91
N MET A 97 7.98 -4.82 -13.14
CA MET A 97 7.69 -6.25 -13.03
C MET A 97 7.45 -6.88 -14.41
N GLY A 98 8.19 -7.94 -14.74
CA GLY A 98 8.00 -8.67 -15.99
C GLY A 98 6.58 -9.22 -16.16
N LYS A 99 5.87 -9.52 -15.06
CA LYS A 99 4.47 -9.97 -15.08
C LYS A 99 3.50 -8.93 -15.61
N THR A 100 3.74 -7.64 -15.37
CA THR A 100 2.78 -6.56 -15.66
C THR A 100 3.25 -5.55 -16.68
N ARG A 101 4.54 -5.56 -17.04
CA ARG A 101 5.15 -4.59 -17.98
C ARG A 101 4.42 -4.48 -19.32
N HIS A 102 3.81 -5.56 -19.81
CA HIS A 102 3.05 -5.54 -21.06
C HIS A 102 1.83 -4.62 -20.98
N LEU A 103 1.20 -4.46 -19.81
CA LEU A 103 0.02 -3.62 -19.60
C LEU A 103 0.29 -2.12 -19.84
N THR A 104 1.54 -1.69 -19.91
CA THR A 104 1.89 -0.29 -20.19
C THR A 104 2.07 0.01 -21.67
N ARG A 105 1.76 -0.96 -22.55
CA ARG A 105 1.80 -0.76 -24.00
C ARG A 105 0.56 -0.01 -24.49
N PRO A 106 0.63 0.72 -25.62
CA PRO A 106 -0.51 1.45 -26.17
C PRO A 106 -1.74 0.57 -26.43
N GLU A 107 -1.53 -0.70 -26.78
CA GLU A 107 -2.58 -1.71 -27.00
C GLU A 107 -3.45 -2.03 -25.76
N HIS A 108 -3.01 -1.61 -24.56
CA HIS A 108 -3.70 -1.80 -23.29
C HIS A 108 -3.98 -0.48 -22.55
N ALA A 109 -3.98 0.65 -23.27
CA ALA A 109 -4.12 1.97 -22.68
C ALA A 109 -5.43 2.14 -21.89
N ASP A 110 -6.52 1.51 -22.34
CA ASP A 110 -7.82 1.48 -21.68
C ASP A 110 -7.76 0.73 -20.32
N ILE A 111 -7.10 -0.42 -20.29
CA ILE A 111 -6.89 -1.22 -19.06
C ILE A 111 -6.02 -0.45 -18.08
N LEU A 112 -4.92 0.17 -18.55
CA LEU A 112 -4.05 0.98 -17.71
C LEU A 112 -4.79 2.17 -17.11
N ALA A 113 -5.58 2.89 -17.91
CA ALA A 113 -6.37 4.02 -17.44
C ALA A 113 -7.41 3.59 -16.39
N ALA A 114 -8.10 2.47 -16.60
CA ALA A 114 -9.04 1.93 -15.62
C ALA A 114 -8.36 1.52 -14.31
N PHE A 115 -7.16 0.93 -14.40
CA PHE A 115 -6.34 0.58 -13.24
C PHE A 115 -5.92 1.82 -12.44
N GLU A 116 -5.38 2.83 -13.11
CA GLU A 116 -4.95 4.08 -12.46
C GLU A 116 -6.14 4.84 -11.83
N ALA A 117 -7.30 4.84 -12.50
CA ALA A 117 -8.51 5.43 -11.96
C ALA A 117 -8.99 4.73 -10.67
N GLU A 118 -8.89 3.39 -10.60
CA GLU A 118 -9.26 2.65 -9.39
C GLU A 118 -8.26 2.88 -8.24
N VAL A 119 -6.95 2.95 -8.54
CA VAL A 119 -5.93 3.31 -7.54
C VAL A 119 -6.23 4.70 -6.97
N GLU A 120 -6.50 5.67 -7.83
CA GLU A 120 -6.82 7.04 -7.42
C GLU A 120 -8.12 7.13 -6.63
N ARG A 121 -9.17 6.41 -7.05
CA ARG A 121 -10.46 6.37 -6.33
C ARG A 121 -10.29 5.83 -4.91
N ARG A 122 -9.51 4.76 -4.74
CA ARG A 122 -9.22 4.18 -3.42
C ARG A 122 -8.39 5.12 -2.55
N TRP A 123 -7.38 5.76 -3.14
CA TRP A 123 -6.54 6.72 -2.44
C TRP A 123 -7.34 7.92 -1.94
N ARG A 124 -8.16 8.54 -2.80
CA ARG A 124 -9.03 9.66 -2.39
C ARG A 124 -9.99 9.29 -1.28
N ARG A 125 -10.60 8.11 -1.36
CA ARG A 125 -11.46 7.61 -0.27
C ARG A 125 -10.69 7.48 1.04
N LEU A 126 -9.48 6.93 1.00
CA LEU A 126 -8.66 6.78 2.19
C LEU A 126 -8.27 8.15 2.79
N LYS A 127 -7.93 9.13 1.96
CA LYS A 127 -7.68 10.51 2.43
C LYS A 127 -8.89 11.12 3.12
N ALA A 128 -10.08 11.00 2.52
CA ALA A 128 -11.31 11.48 3.14
C ALA A 128 -11.60 10.79 4.50
N MET A 129 -11.35 9.49 4.62
CA MET A 129 -11.48 8.77 5.90
C MET A 129 -10.44 9.21 6.93
N HIS A 130 -9.24 9.58 6.48
CA HIS A 130 -8.18 10.09 7.35
C HIS A 130 -8.46 11.50 7.86
N GLU A 131 -8.97 12.38 6.99
CA GLU A 131 -9.28 13.78 7.29
C GLU A 131 -10.56 13.93 8.14
N HIS A 132 -11.46 12.95 8.07
CA HIS A 132 -12.75 12.98 8.76
C HIS A 132 -12.93 11.74 9.64
N PRO A 133 -12.64 11.82 10.95
CA PRO A 133 -12.74 10.68 11.89
C PRO A 133 -14.12 10.05 12.04
N LEU A 134 -15.16 10.63 11.44
CA LEU A 134 -16.53 10.14 11.44
C LEU A 134 -16.87 9.27 10.22
N LEU A 135 -15.94 9.14 9.24
CA LEU A 135 -16.11 8.39 7.99
C LEU A 135 -15.40 7.02 7.99
#